data_AF-A0A2M9IV58-F1
#
_entry.id   AF-A0A2M9IV58-F1
#
_cell.length_a   1.000
_cell.length_b   1.000
_cell.length_c   1.000
_cell.angle_alpha   90.00
_cell.angle_beta   90.00
_cell.angle_gamma   90.00
#
_symmetry.space_group_name_H-M   'P 1'
#
loop_
_entity.id
_entity.type
_entity.pdbx_description
1 polymer ?
#
loop_
_entity_poly.entity_id
_entity_poly.type
_entity_poly.pdbx_seq_one_letter_code
_entity_poly.pdbx_strand_id
1 'polypeptide(L)'
;MCRTWRGDSSIASSYPVTARDIDAGAVTTRLGADSERILPIYTDRANRRWLDPACTNALPMPARGNKWLDRDTVAALMRLTVQAPASYFPDTAAETRAPEEWSRTPVAAELRLLPHGVTAEGAVDGYDTGGHTLDLDSELGLVRTRAVR
;
A
#
# COMPACT_ATOMS: atom_id res chain seq x y z
N MET A 1 -58.41 -0.37 49.15
CA MET A 1 -59.05 0.74 48.42
C MET A 1 -57.97 1.53 47.70
N CYS A 2 -58.05 1.58 46.35
CA CYS A 2 -57.47 2.55 45.39
C CYS A 2 -56.06 3.13 45.67
N ARG A 3 -55.06 3.01 44.79
CA ARG A 3 -55.10 3.33 43.35
C ARG A 3 -53.84 2.79 42.63
N THR A 4 -54.07 2.38 41.39
CA THR A 4 -53.14 2.07 40.30
C THR A 4 -52.07 3.14 40.04
N TRP A 5 -50.83 2.70 39.78
CA TRP A 5 -49.87 3.45 38.97
C TRP A 5 -49.48 2.64 37.74
N ARG A 6 -49.76 3.23 36.56
CA ARG A 6 -49.31 2.82 35.24
C ARG A 6 -47.80 3.03 35.18
N GLY A 7 -47.05 1.96 34.92
CA GLY A 7 -45.70 2.06 34.37
C GLY A 7 -45.82 2.31 32.87
N ASP A 8 -45.57 3.55 32.49
CA ASP A 8 -45.52 4.06 31.13
C ASP A 8 -44.39 3.38 30.34
N SER A 9 -44.72 2.85 29.17
CA SER A 9 -43.77 2.31 28.19
C SER A 9 -42.99 3.46 27.54
N SER A 10 -41.96 3.93 28.22
CA SER A 10 -40.98 4.86 27.65
C SER A 10 -39.76 4.07 27.18
N ILE A 11 -39.81 3.55 25.95
CA ILE A 11 -38.59 3.32 25.18
C ILE A 11 -38.01 4.70 24.93
N ALA A 12 -37.07 5.10 25.78
CA ALA A 12 -36.27 6.28 25.55
C ALA A 12 -35.47 6.08 24.26
N SER A 13 -36.00 6.67 23.20
CA SER A 13 -35.37 7.12 21.96
C SER A 13 -33.86 6.87 21.87
N SER A 14 -33.45 5.92 21.01
CA SER A 14 -32.06 5.72 20.62
C SER A 14 -31.75 6.36 19.25
N TYR A 15 -32.18 7.60 19.05
CA TYR A 15 -31.70 8.48 17.99
C TYR A 15 -31.52 9.88 18.59
N PRO A 16 -30.28 10.43 18.62
CA PRO A 16 -29.50 10.68 17.40
C PRO A 16 -28.01 10.35 17.56
N VAL A 17 -27.60 9.13 17.17
CA VAL A 17 -26.16 8.81 16.99
C VAL A 17 -25.76 8.86 15.51
N THR A 18 -26.73 9.04 14.59
CA THR A 18 -26.48 9.12 13.15
C THR A 18 -26.77 10.51 12.56
N ALA A 19 -27.25 11.47 13.35
CA ALA A 19 -27.44 12.85 12.89
C ALA A 19 -26.21 13.71 13.21
N ARG A 20 -25.09 13.32 12.62
CA ARG A 20 -24.01 14.26 12.32
C ARG A 20 -23.68 14.02 10.86
N ASP A 21 -23.76 15.09 10.07
CA ASP A 21 -22.98 15.24 8.85
C ASP A 21 -21.50 15.14 9.25
N ILE A 22 -21.05 13.92 9.50
CA ILE A 22 -19.65 13.59 9.63
C ILE A 22 -19.22 13.42 8.18
N ASP A 23 -18.59 14.48 7.66
CA ASP A 23 -17.78 14.39 6.46
C ASP A 23 -16.95 13.10 6.54
N ALA A 24 -17.11 12.22 5.55
CA ALA A 24 -16.42 10.93 5.53
C ALA A 24 -14.88 11.10 5.57
N GLY A 25 -14.36 12.32 5.31
CA GLY A 25 -12.96 12.69 5.50
C GLY A 25 -12.53 13.00 6.95
N ALA A 26 -13.45 13.18 7.89
CA ALA A 26 -13.14 13.66 9.25
C ALA A 26 -12.99 12.56 10.32
N VAL A 27 -13.09 11.28 9.94
CA VAL A 27 -12.81 10.14 10.82
C VAL A 27 -11.51 9.45 10.41
N THR A 28 -10.42 10.19 10.29
CA THR A 28 -9.08 9.61 10.26
C THR A 28 -8.49 9.63 11.67
N THR A 29 -8.16 8.46 12.21
CA THR A 29 -7.63 8.31 13.57
C THR A 29 -6.12 8.60 13.66
N ARG A 30 -5.52 9.25 12.66
CA ARG A 30 -4.11 9.63 12.70
C ARG A 30 -3.88 11.02 12.10
N LEU A 31 -3.59 11.97 12.98
CA LEU A 31 -2.87 13.20 12.65
C LEU A 31 -1.41 12.80 12.34
N GLY A 32 -1.15 12.36 11.11
CA GLY A 32 0.16 11.95 10.63
C GLY A 32 0.02 11.42 9.21
N ALA A 33 0.91 11.85 8.31
CA ALA A 33 0.85 11.59 6.88
C ALA A 33 0.39 10.16 6.55
N ASP A 34 -0.58 10.05 5.63
CA ASP A 34 -1.03 8.77 5.10
C ASP A 34 0.20 7.95 4.69
N SER A 35 0.40 6.82 5.37
CA SER A 35 1.54 5.95 5.18
C SER A 35 1.12 4.79 4.30
N GLU A 36 1.91 4.51 3.27
CA GLU A 36 1.68 3.43 2.31
C GLU A 36 2.73 2.33 2.48
N ARG A 37 2.34 1.10 2.10
CA ARG A 37 3.24 -0.04 1.99
C ARG A 37 3.87 -0.06 0.62
N ILE A 38 5.19 0.07 0.61
CA ILE A 38 5.99 0.11 -0.60
C ILE A 38 6.72 -1.22 -0.75
N LEU A 39 6.62 -1.83 -1.91
CA LEU A 39 7.34 -3.02 -2.32
C LEU A 39 8.41 -2.64 -3.34
N PRO A 40 9.70 -2.68 -2.99
CA PRO A 40 10.79 -2.58 -3.96
C PRO A 40 10.67 -3.69 -5.01
N ILE A 41 10.75 -3.31 -6.28
CA ILE A 41 10.81 -4.24 -7.40
C ILE A 41 11.98 -3.88 -8.30
N TYR A 42 12.55 -4.88 -8.94
CA TYR A 42 13.72 -4.72 -9.80
C TYR A 42 13.34 -5.09 -11.23
N THR A 43 13.72 -4.25 -12.18
CA THR A 43 13.41 -4.44 -13.61
C THR A 43 14.70 -4.70 -14.36
N ASP A 44 14.80 -5.86 -14.99
CA ASP A 44 15.94 -6.19 -15.84
C ASP A 44 15.81 -5.55 -17.23
N ARG A 45 16.85 -5.67 -18.06
CA ARG A 45 16.86 -5.16 -19.44
C ARG A 45 15.82 -5.80 -20.36
N ALA A 46 15.24 -6.93 -19.99
CA ALA A 46 14.15 -7.59 -20.70
C ALA A 46 12.76 -7.13 -20.20
N ASN A 47 12.69 -6.09 -19.36
CA ASN A 47 11.48 -5.60 -18.70
C ASN A 47 10.78 -6.65 -17.81
N ARG A 48 11.52 -7.65 -17.32
CA ARG A 48 11.00 -8.60 -16.33
C ARG A 48 11.15 -8.01 -14.94
N ARG A 49 10.15 -8.27 -14.11
CA ARG A 49 10.06 -7.74 -12.74
C ARG A 49 10.44 -8.80 -11.71
N TRP A 50 11.25 -8.40 -10.74
CA TRP A 50 11.87 -9.24 -9.73
C TRP A 50 11.70 -8.63 -8.35
N LEU A 51 11.81 -9.47 -7.31
CA LEU A 51 11.74 -9.08 -5.90
C LEU A 51 13.12 -8.85 -5.27
N ASP A 52 14.20 -9.15 -5.99
CA ASP A 52 15.58 -8.96 -5.54
C ASP A 52 16.48 -8.36 -6.62
N PRO A 53 17.54 -7.62 -6.24
CA PRO A 53 18.50 -7.03 -7.17
C PRO A 53 19.23 -8.04 -8.06
N ALA A 54 19.39 -9.28 -7.58
CA ALA A 54 20.07 -10.34 -8.34
C ALA A 54 19.18 -10.94 -9.43
N CYS A 55 17.93 -10.48 -9.56
CA CYS A 55 16.96 -10.95 -10.55
C CYS A 55 16.76 -12.47 -10.48
N THR A 56 16.60 -13.01 -9.27
CA THR A 56 16.45 -14.46 -9.04
C THR A 56 15.03 -14.86 -8.65
N ASN A 57 14.29 -14.00 -7.95
CA ASN A 57 12.93 -14.21 -7.49
C ASN A 57 11.98 -13.34 -8.32
N ALA A 58 11.26 -13.96 -9.24
CA ALA A 58 10.31 -13.23 -10.08
C ALA A 58 9.16 -12.63 -9.25
N LEU A 59 8.62 -11.50 -9.71
CA LEU A 59 7.40 -10.93 -9.15
C LEU A 59 6.25 -11.95 -9.29
N PRO A 60 5.63 -12.41 -8.18
CA PRO A 60 4.70 -13.51 -8.23
C PRO A 60 3.39 -13.11 -8.90
N MET A 61 2.86 -14.00 -9.73
CA MET A 61 1.54 -13.89 -10.34
C MET A 61 0.63 -15.00 -9.80
N PRO A 62 -0.70 -14.79 -9.73
CA PRO A 62 -1.63 -15.86 -9.40
C PRO A 62 -1.39 -17.08 -10.31
N ALA A 63 -1.40 -18.27 -9.72
CA ALA A 63 -1.27 -19.51 -10.48
C ALA A 63 -2.35 -19.59 -11.57
N ARG A 64 -2.05 -20.26 -12.69
CA ARG A 64 -3.00 -20.37 -13.80
C ARG A 64 -4.35 -20.92 -13.33
N GLY A 65 -5.42 -20.19 -13.61
CA GLY A 65 -6.78 -20.54 -13.19
C GLY A 65 -7.17 -20.06 -11.79
N ASN A 66 -6.21 -19.55 -11.01
CA ASN A 66 -6.47 -18.86 -9.76
C ASN A 66 -6.61 -17.35 -10.00
N LYS A 67 -7.51 -16.71 -9.25
CA LYS A 67 -7.72 -15.26 -9.26
C LYS A 67 -6.99 -14.54 -8.13
N TRP A 68 -6.44 -15.29 -7.17
CA TRP A 68 -5.78 -14.76 -5.98
C TRP A 68 -4.35 -15.26 -5.87
N LEU A 69 -3.50 -14.45 -5.24
CA LEU A 69 -2.25 -14.96 -4.67
C LEU A 69 -2.58 -15.84 -3.46
N ASP A 70 -1.82 -16.91 -3.28
CA ASP A 70 -1.96 -17.73 -2.08
C ASP A 70 -1.44 -16.98 -0.83
N ARG A 71 -1.81 -17.49 0.34
CA ARG A 71 -1.50 -16.86 1.62
C ARG A 71 0.01 -16.72 1.88
N ASP A 72 0.79 -17.74 1.51
CA ASP A 72 2.22 -17.76 1.81
C ASP A 72 2.96 -16.78 0.91
N THR A 73 2.55 -16.68 -0.36
CA THR A 73 3.01 -15.65 -1.29
C THR A 73 2.69 -14.25 -0.79
N VAL A 74 1.46 -13.99 -0.34
CA VAL A 74 1.11 -12.68 0.24
C VAL A 74 1.95 -12.38 1.48
N ALA A 75 2.12 -13.35 2.39
CA ALA A 75 2.95 -13.18 3.56
C ALA A 75 4.42 -12.90 3.22
N ALA A 76 4.95 -13.52 2.15
CA ALA A 76 6.29 -13.24 1.65
C ALA A 76 6.41 -11.80 1.11
N LEU A 77 5.47 -11.35 0.28
CA LEU A 77 5.44 -9.97 -0.23
C LEU A 77 5.43 -8.96 0.91
N MET A 78 4.59 -9.17 1.92
CA MET A 78 4.45 -8.25 3.05
C MET A 78 5.74 -8.08 3.87
N ARG A 79 6.57 -9.12 3.95
CA ARG A 79 7.88 -9.05 4.64
C ARG A 79 8.91 -8.22 3.90
N LEU A 80 8.72 -8.03 2.59
CA LEU A 80 9.59 -7.21 1.74
C LEU A 80 9.14 -5.75 1.67
N THR A 81 8.00 -5.41 2.29
CA THR A 81 7.47 -4.04 2.24
C THR A 81 8.13 -3.13 3.27
N VAL A 82 8.31 -1.87 2.88
CA VAL A 82 8.68 -0.76 3.77
C VAL A 82 7.52 0.22 3.89
N GLN A 83 7.40 0.89 5.03
CA GLN A 83 6.40 1.95 5.24
C GLN A 83 7.02 3.29 4.87
N ALA A 84 6.35 4.08 4.04
CA ALA A 84 6.74 5.47 3.85
C ALA A 84 5.53 6.37 3.58
N PRO A 85 5.69 7.70 3.67
CA PRO A 85 4.62 8.64 3.35
C PRO A 85 4.14 8.49 1.90
N ALA A 86 2.83 8.49 1.69
CA ALA A 86 2.19 8.45 0.36
C ALA A 86 2.73 9.57 -0.57
N SER A 87 3.05 10.72 0.02
CA SER A 87 3.60 11.90 -0.68
C SER A 87 4.98 11.69 -1.32
N TYR A 88 5.62 10.53 -1.11
CA TYR A 88 6.87 10.19 -1.77
C TYR A 88 6.68 9.87 -3.25
N PHE A 89 5.47 9.49 -3.68
CA PHE A 89 5.16 9.21 -5.07
C PHE A 89 4.24 10.26 -5.66
N PRO A 90 4.41 10.61 -6.94
CA PRO A 90 3.40 11.37 -7.65
C PRO A 90 2.18 10.47 -7.94
N ASP A 91 0.98 11.04 -7.89
CA ASP A 91 -0.28 10.30 -8.17
C ASP A 91 -0.35 9.75 -9.60
N THR A 92 0.43 10.34 -10.51
CA THR A 92 0.50 9.99 -11.94
C THR A 92 1.42 8.81 -12.24
N ALA A 93 2.19 8.30 -11.28
CA ALA A 93 3.12 7.19 -11.49
C ALA A 93 2.39 5.84 -11.60
N ALA A 94 1.84 5.51 -12.77
CA ALA A 94 1.11 4.27 -13.00
C ALA A 94 1.97 3.01 -12.80
N GLU A 95 3.26 3.10 -13.08
CA GLU A 95 4.27 2.04 -12.91
C GLU A 95 4.50 1.65 -11.45
N THR A 96 4.09 2.52 -10.52
CA THR A 96 4.18 2.28 -9.07
C THR A 96 2.91 1.63 -8.51
N ARG A 97 1.92 1.31 -9.35
CA ARG A 97 0.71 0.59 -8.93
C ARG A 97 0.95 -0.92 -8.95
N ALA A 98 0.29 -1.63 -8.04
CA ALA A 98 0.25 -3.09 -8.08
C ALA A 98 -0.26 -3.60 -9.45
N PRO A 99 0.22 -4.78 -9.93
CA PRO A 99 -0.30 -5.40 -11.14
C PRO A 99 -1.81 -5.67 -11.05
N GLU A 100 -2.52 -5.62 -12.18
CA GLU A 100 -3.97 -5.86 -12.23
C GLU A 100 -4.33 -7.26 -11.72
N GLU A 101 -3.44 -8.23 -11.94
CA GLU A 101 -3.58 -9.61 -11.47
C GLU A 101 -3.68 -9.70 -9.94
N TRP A 102 -3.19 -8.71 -9.21
CA TRP A 102 -3.29 -8.65 -7.76
C TRP A 102 -4.60 -8.03 -7.26
N SER A 103 -5.41 -7.42 -8.13
CA SER A 103 -6.63 -6.66 -7.78
C SER A 103 -7.63 -7.40 -6.89
N ARG A 104 -7.70 -8.73 -7.01
CA ARG A 104 -8.60 -9.57 -6.21
C ARG A 104 -8.03 -9.95 -4.85
N THR A 105 -6.74 -9.74 -4.62
CA THR A 105 -6.01 -10.02 -3.38
C THR A 105 -5.88 -8.71 -2.59
N PRO A 106 -6.76 -8.41 -1.61
CA PRO A 106 -6.92 -7.05 -1.09
C PRO A 106 -5.62 -6.42 -0.58
N VAL A 107 -4.86 -7.17 0.22
CA VAL A 107 -3.59 -6.70 0.79
C VAL A 107 -2.53 -6.44 -0.29
N ALA A 108 -2.49 -7.25 -1.36
CA ALA A 108 -1.52 -7.08 -2.43
C ALA A 108 -1.94 -5.96 -3.41
N ALA A 109 -3.24 -5.79 -3.65
CA ALA A 109 -3.79 -4.74 -4.51
C ALA A 109 -3.48 -3.33 -4.00
N GLU A 110 -3.33 -3.16 -2.69
CA GLU A 110 -3.00 -1.89 -2.03
C GLU A 110 -1.49 -1.61 -1.97
N LEU A 111 -0.63 -2.52 -2.45
CA LEU A 111 0.81 -2.28 -2.45
C LEU A 111 1.21 -1.24 -3.50
N ARG A 112 2.07 -0.31 -3.09
CA ARG A 112 2.78 0.58 -3.98
C ARG A 112 4.08 -0.08 -4.40
N LEU A 113 4.34 -0.21 -5.70
CA LEU A 113 5.62 -0.71 -6.20
C LEU A 113 6.63 0.43 -6.27
N LEU A 114 7.89 0.17 -5.90
CA LEU A 114 9.03 1.06 -6.10
C LEU A 114 9.96 0.45 -7.15
N PRO A 115 9.88 0.89 -8.42
CA PRO A 115 10.67 0.33 -9.50
C PRO A 115 12.13 0.77 -9.44
N HIS A 116 13.04 -0.20 -9.46
CA HIS A 116 14.47 0.00 -9.64
C HIS A 116 14.93 -0.62 -10.96
N GLY A 117 15.68 0.13 -11.77
CA GLY A 117 16.34 -0.40 -12.95
C GLY A 117 17.58 -1.20 -12.55
N VAL A 118 17.82 -2.35 -13.18
CA VAL A 118 19.06 -3.12 -12.99
C VAL A 118 19.89 -3.09 -14.28
N THR A 119 21.12 -2.59 -14.19
CA THR A 119 22.07 -2.55 -15.32
C THR A 119 22.66 -3.95 -15.59
N ALA A 120 23.41 -4.16 -16.69
CA ALA A 120 24.04 -5.48 -16.92
C ALA A 120 25.15 -5.74 -15.93
N GLU A 121 25.74 -4.67 -15.42
CA GLU A 121 26.80 -4.69 -14.43
C GLU A 121 26.23 -4.99 -13.03
N GLY A 122 24.91 -5.11 -12.90
CA GLY A 122 24.21 -5.39 -11.65
C GLY A 122 24.02 -4.17 -10.75
N ALA A 123 24.30 -2.96 -11.27
CA ALA A 123 24.01 -1.73 -10.55
C ALA A 123 22.49 -1.51 -10.52
N VAL A 124 22.01 -0.97 -9.41
CA VAL A 124 20.59 -0.68 -9.18
C VAL A 124 20.40 0.83 -9.22
N ASP A 125 19.54 1.28 -10.13
CA ASP A 125 19.19 2.70 -10.24
C ASP A 125 18.07 3.05 -9.25
N GLY A 126 18.17 4.25 -8.69
CA GLY A 126 17.10 4.85 -7.90
C GLY A 126 15.87 5.19 -8.74
N TYR A 127 14.71 5.21 -8.10
CA TYR A 127 13.46 5.62 -8.73
C TYR A 127 13.35 7.14 -8.74
N ASP A 128 13.34 7.76 -9.93
CA ASP A 128 13.10 9.19 -10.07
C ASP A 128 11.61 9.52 -10.01
N THR A 129 11.25 10.44 -9.12
CA THR A 129 9.89 10.93 -8.93
C THR A 129 9.63 12.28 -9.60
N GLY A 130 10.63 12.86 -10.27
CA GLY A 130 10.61 14.18 -10.91
C GLY A 130 11.08 15.34 -10.02
N GLY A 131 11.31 15.09 -8.72
CA GLY A 131 11.86 16.06 -7.77
C GLY A 131 12.85 15.47 -6.76
N HIS A 132 12.78 14.16 -6.52
CA HIS A 132 13.70 13.40 -5.70
C HIS A 132 13.88 11.99 -6.27
N THR A 133 15.00 11.38 -5.91
CA THR A 133 15.28 9.98 -6.18
C THR A 133 15.00 9.18 -4.91
N LEU A 134 14.34 8.03 -5.07
CA LEU A 134 14.10 7.07 -4.01
C LEU A 134 14.98 5.84 -4.22
N ASP A 135 15.81 5.54 -3.24
CA ASP A 135 16.76 4.44 -3.26
C ASP A 135 16.49 3.49 -2.09
N LEU A 136 16.61 2.19 -2.34
CA LEU A 136 16.61 1.21 -1.25
C LEU A 136 18.06 0.87 -0.89
N ASP A 137 18.55 1.51 0.17
CA ASP A 137 19.86 1.24 0.75
C ASP A 137 19.78 0.05 1.73
N SER A 138 20.78 -0.83 1.68
CA SER A 138 20.80 -2.05 2.49
C SER A 138 20.97 -1.79 4.00
N GLU A 139 21.52 -0.66 4.39
CA GLU A 139 21.77 -0.29 5.79
C GLU A 139 20.78 0.77 6.28
N LEU A 140 20.49 1.77 5.44
CA LEU A 140 19.65 2.93 5.79
C LEU A 140 18.16 2.71 5.46
N GLY A 141 17.83 1.68 4.69
CA GLY A 141 16.48 1.44 4.20
C GLY A 141 16.10 2.40 3.07
N LEU A 142 14.87 2.90 3.06
CA LEU A 142 14.40 3.81 2.02
C LEU A 142 15.03 5.20 2.19
N VAL A 143 15.89 5.60 1.25
CA VAL A 143 16.56 6.90 1.22
C VAL A 143 15.91 7.78 0.16
N ARG A 144 15.70 9.05 0.51
CA ARG A 144 15.20 10.08 -0.41
C ARG A 144 16.27 11.13 -0.62
N THR A 145 16.80 11.23 -1.84
CA THR A 145 17.78 12.25 -2.21
C THR A 145 17.16 13.27 -3.16
N ARG A 146 17.59 14.52 -3.10
CA ARG A 146 17.09 15.53 -4.05
C ARG A 146 17.66 15.22 -5.43
N ALA A 147 16.82 15.19 -6.45
CA ALA A 147 17.28 14.97 -7.82
C ALA A 147 18.28 16.07 -8.19
N VAL A 148 19.46 15.67 -8.68
CA VAL A 148 20.44 16.60 -9.23
C VAL A 148 19.93 16.96 -10.62
N ARG A 149 19.39 18.17 -10.76
CA ARG A 149 19.00 18.75 -12.06
C ARG A 149 20.22 19.17 -12.86
#